data_AF-A0A4U2Q162-F1
#
_entry.id   AF-A0A4U2Q162-F1
#
_cell.length_a   1.000
_cell.length_b   1.000
_cell.length_c   1.000
_cell.angle_alpha   90.00
_cell.angle_beta   90.00
_cell.angle_gamma   90.00
#
_symmetry.space_group_name_H-M   'P 1'
#
loop_
_entity.id
_entity.type
_entity.pdbx_description
1 polymer ?
#
loop_
_entity_poly.entity_id
_entity_poly.type
_entity_poly.pdbx_seq_one_letter_code
_entity_poly.pdbx_strand_id
1 'polypeptide(L)'
;MKWKEPTFGATPMLKALTAANAHRKAKAFDLVAEQKKQKLNYPDWAQTWMRKYKEDWYIAKANGDEVGMRKAQKLAEGLRSKLREMATFPKWAQEQMQKETVRWMAAEANGNIREKLAAEKAGRAIREKLGLIDTSTKEPPKKDDSKPAQVPPDKSENDSFEAELSKFPESYRPALLKLHKQHPSWRFIAEETNVDFNSFLKAEMKNGLVCTEVSKYGYSPSWRDPKFKYDRGYNAASPKAVSYFLDPRNFLTESRVFQFLSGKYDKNTQNKEAVNKVLSKSLANKGDVFLKAGGNEASAVFLAAKAMVESGGGTSTLGKGQVPEYIGWYNMYGIGANDGSALKNGAKTAKSENWNSVDSAIIGGGKWINENYIQKGQDTLYSLKWNVNSFRNSGTISKQYATNIMDAYTKADRFSKGLKTVDAPLTFRIPVYKNMPATACPEPTQASSK
;
A
#
# COMPACT_ATOMS: atom_id res chain seq x y z
N MET A 1 12.29 -32.98 -35.11
CA MET A 1 11.90 -32.64 -33.72
C MET A 1 12.52 -33.65 -32.79
N LYS A 2 13.36 -33.25 -31.83
CA LYS A 2 13.84 -34.16 -30.78
C LYS A 2 12.77 -34.24 -29.69
N TRP A 3 12.18 -35.42 -29.53
CA TRP A 3 11.24 -35.75 -28.46
C TRP A 3 12.02 -35.66 -27.13
N LYS A 4 11.54 -34.86 -26.17
CA LYS A 4 12.07 -34.85 -24.79
C LYS A 4 11.14 -35.70 -23.94
N GLU A 5 11.69 -36.75 -23.34
CA GLU A 5 10.96 -37.57 -22.36
C GLU A 5 10.51 -36.71 -21.17
N PRO A 6 9.28 -36.93 -20.64
CA PRO A 6 8.86 -36.32 -19.39
C PRO A 6 9.67 -36.92 -18.24
N THR A 7 10.42 -36.07 -17.52
CA THR A 7 11.10 -36.46 -16.30
C THR A 7 10.06 -36.66 -15.19
N PHE A 8 9.66 -37.90 -14.94
CA PHE A 8 8.89 -38.26 -13.75
C PHE A 8 9.74 -37.97 -12.50
N GLY A 9 9.30 -37.02 -11.67
CA GLY A 9 9.98 -36.70 -10.42
C GLY A 9 10.05 -37.90 -9.48
N ALA A 10 11.02 -37.88 -8.55
CA ALA A 10 11.23 -38.95 -7.57
C ALA A 10 9.93 -39.41 -6.89
N THR A 11 9.71 -40.73 -6.84
CA THR A 11 8.52 -41.33 -6.21
C THR A 11 8.45 -41.00 -4.71
N PRO A 12 7.25 -41.00 -4.10
CA PRO A 12 7.09 -40.74 -2.66
C PRO A 12 7.96 -41.63 -1.76
N MET A 13 8.15 -42.90 -2.14
CA MET A 13 9.02 -43.85 -1.43
C MET A 13 10.50 -43.43 -1.48
N LEU A 14 10.98 -42.96 -2.63
CA LEU A 14 12.35 -42.49 -2.80
C LEU A 14 12.60 -41.19 -2.03
N LYS A 15 11.60 -40.30 -1.97
CA LYS A 15 11.63 -39.09 -1.13
C LYS A 15 11.70 -39.43 0.38
N ALA A 16 10.91 -40.40 0.84
CA ALA A 16 10.92 -40.85 2.23
C ALA A 16 12.27 -41.48 2.63
N LEU A 17 12.83 -42.33 1.76
CA LEU A 17 14.15 -42.94 1.99
C LEU A 17 15.28 -41.89 2.01
N THR A 18 15.16 -40.88 1.15
CA THR A 18 16.10 -39.75 1.09
C THR A 18 16.05 -38.92 2.38
N ALA A 19 14.86 -38.61 2.87
CA ALA A 19 14.67 -37.90 4.14
C ALA A 19 15.23 -38.70 5.34
N ALA A 20 14.94 -40.01 5.43
CA ALA A 20 15.47 -40.86 6.51
C ALA A 20 17.01 -40.94 6.52
N ASN A 21 17.63 -41.03 5.34
CA ASN A 21 19.09 -41.00 5.22
C ASN A 21 19.69 -39.63 5.57
N ALA A 22 19.03 -38.53 5.18
CA ALA A 22 19.45 -37.18 5.54
C ALA A 22 19.37 -36.95 7.05
N HIS A 23 18.29 -37.41 7.69
CA HIS A 23 18.12 -37.37 9.14
C HIS A 23 19.23 -38.11 9.88
N ARG A 24 19.57 -39.34 9.42
CA ARG A 24 20.68 -40.13 9.99
C ARG A 24 22.02 -39.40 9.85
N LYS A 25 22.31 -38.81 8.69
CA LYS A 25 23.54 -38.03 8.44
C LYS A 25 23.60 -36.77 9.31
N ALA A 26 22.48 -36.10 9.55
CA ALA A 26 22.41 -34.92 10.43
C ALA A 26 22.57 -35.28 11.92
N LYS A 27 22.04 -36.43 12.36
CA LYS A 27 22.28 -36.96 13.72
C LYS A 27 23.74 -37.38 13.95
N ALA A 28 24.35 -38.01 12.96
CA ALA A 28 25.77 -38.39 12.99
C ALA A 28 26.73 -37.20 12.78
N PHE A 29 26.22 -35.98 12.50
CA PHE A 29 27.06 -34.81 12.36
C PHE A 29 27.75 -34.46 13.68
N ASP A 30 29.07 -34.39 13.64
CA ASP A 30 29.91 -34.02 14.79
C ASP A 30 29.79 -32.52 15.09
N LEU A 31 28.79 -32.18 15.89
CA LEU A 31 28.60 -30.83 16.41
C LEU A 31 29.74 -30.39 17.33
N VAL A 32 30.45 -31.30 17.98
CA VAL A 32 31.54 -30.94 18.91
C VAL A 32 32.75 -30.45 18.12
N ALA A 33 33.11 -31.14 17.04
CA ALA A 33 34.13 -30.68 16.11
C ALA A 33 33.74 -29.34 15.45
N GLU A 34 32.48 -29.18 15.05
CA GLU A 34 31.99 -27.91 14.48
C GLU A 34 32.07 -26.74 15.49
N GLN A 35 31.68 -26.95 16.74
CA GLN A 35 31.79 -25.94 17.80
C GLN A 35 33.24 -25.53 18.06
N LYS A 36 34.17 -26.51 18.09
CA LYS A 36 35.61 -26.26 18.18
C LYS A 36 36.11 -25.42 17.00
N LYS A 37 35.73 -25.79 15.77
CA LYS A 37 36.10 -25.05 14.55
C LYS A 37 35.58 -23.62 14.57
N GLN A 38 34.35 -23.40 15.02
CA GLN A 38 33.71 -22.08 15.06
C GLN A 38 34.07 -21.24 16.28
N LYS A 39 34.84 -21.82 17.23
CA LYS A 39 35.15 -21.25 18.56
C LYS A 39 33.90 -20.70 19.26
N LEU A 40 32.80 -21.46 19.20
CA LEU A 40 31.48 -21.02 19.67
C LEU A 40 30.74 -22.20 20.30
N ASN A 41 30.32 -22.05 21.56
CA ASN A 41 29.53 -23.05 22.27
C ASN A 41 28.05 -22.93 21.91
N TYR A 42 27.37 -24.05 21.65
CA TYR A 42 25.97 -24.10 21.26
C TYR A 42 25.12 -24.64 22.41
N PRO A 43 24.18 -23.86 22.96
CA PRO A 43 23.21 -24.39 23.93
C PRO A 43 22.29 -25.44 23.29
N ASP A 44 21.68 -26.31 24.09
CA ASP A 44 20.89 -27.47 23.61
C ASP A 44 19.82 -27.11 22.58
N TRP A 45 19.13 -25.98 22.77
CA TRP A 45 18.14 -25.48 21.83
C TRP A 45 18.78 -25.14 20.48
N ALA A 46 19.98 -24.56 20.46
CA ALA A 46 20.68 -24.19 19.24
C ALA A 46 21.27 -25.43 18.56
N GLN A 47 21.75 -26.41 19.32
CA GLN A 47 22.18 -27.70 18.76
C GLN A 47 21.05 -28.39 18.00
N THR A 48 19.82 -28.36 18.54
CA THR A 48 18.63 -28.91 17.89
C THR A 48 18.38 -28.26 16.53
N TRP A 49 18.42 -26.92 16.46
CA TRP A 49 18.22 -26.19 15.21
C TRP A 49 19.38 -26.35 14.22
N MET A 50 20.63 -26.46 14.69
CA MET A 50 21.77 -26.75 13.83
C MET A 50 21.64 -28.11 13.15
N ARG A 51 21.15 -29.13 13.87
CA ARG A 51 20.86 -30.45 13.28
C ARG A 51 19.75 -30.36 12.23
N LYS A 52 18.69 -29.59 12.50
CA LYS A 52 17.60 -29.35 11.54
C LYS A 52 18.10 -28.71 10.24
N TYR A 53 18.88 -27.62 10.33
CA TYR A 53 19.47 -27.00 9.14
C TYR A 53 20.43 -27.94 8.40
N LYS A 54 21.15 -28.80 9.13
CA LYS A 54 22.03 -29.79 8.52
C LYS A 54 21.24 -30.88 7.78
N GLU A 55 20.11 -31.30 8.35
CA GLU A 55 19.16 -32.22 7.72
C GLU A 55 18.58 -31.61 6.43
N ASP A 56 18.08 -30.37 6.50
CA ASP A 56 17.58 -29.62 5.34
C ASP A 56 18.64 -29.54 4.23
N TRP A 57 19.91 -29.29 4.60
CA TRP A 57 21.02 -29.27 3.66
C TRP A 57 21.27 -30.63 3.01
N TYR A 58 21.24 -31.74 3.77
CA TYR A 58 21.41 -33.08 3.21
C TYR A 58 20.25 -33.50 2.30
N ILE A 59 19.01 -33.11 2.64
CA ILE A 59 17.83 -33.30 1.79
C ILE A 59 18.01 -32.54 0.48
N ALA A 60 18.36 -31.26 0.55
CA ALA A 60 18.60 -30.43 -0.64
C ALA A 60 19.73 -30.99 -1.51
N LYS A 61 20.84 -31.42 -0.89
CA LYS A 61 21.97 -32.07 -1.59
C LYS A 61 21.56 -33.34 -2.30
N ALA A 62 20.77 -34.21 -1.66
CA ALA A 62 20.32 -35.45 -2.27
C ALA A 62 19.37 -35.21 -3.46
N ASN A 63 18.65 -34.09 -3.45
CA ASN A 63 17.74 -33.68 -4.52
C ASN A 63 18.42 -32.83 -5.61
N GLY A 64 19.72 -32.54 -5.51
CA GLY A 64 20.40 -31.61 -6.41
C GLY A 64 19.92 -30.15 -6.31
N ASP A 65 19.25 -29.79 -5.21
CA ASP A 65 18.71 -28.45 -4.97
C ASP A 65 19.79 -27.52 -4.39
N GLU A 66 20.52 -26.85 -5.29
CA GLU A 66 21.53 -25.86 -4.90
C GLU A 66 20.98 -24.68 -4.12
N VAL A 67 19.74 -24.27 -4.41
CA VAL A 67 19.10 -23.14 -3.73
C VAL A 67 18.75 -23.53 -2.29
N GLY A 68 18.20 -24.73 -2.09
CA GLY A 68 17.93 -25.32 -0.78
C GLY A 68 19.19 -25.49 0.05
N MET A 69 20.30 -25.94 -0.56
CA MET A 69 21.60 -26.03 0.11
C MET A 69 22.09 -24.65 0.61
N ARG A 70 22.05 -23.62 -0.25
CA ARG A 70 22.45 -22.25 0.11
C ARG A 70 21.54 -21.68 1.20
N LYS A 71 20.22 -21.95 1.14
CA LYS A 71 19.26 -21.51 2.16
C LYS A 71 19.58 -22.09 3.53
N ALA A 72 19.78 -23.41 3.61
CA ALA A 72 20.11 -24.09 4.86
C ALA A 72 21.43 -23.59 5.46
N GLN A 73 22.44 -23.34 4.62
CA GLN A 73 23.71 -22.76 5.06
C GLN A 73 23.53 -21.36 5.65
N LYS A 74 22.77 -20.48 4.98
CA LYS A 74 22.51 -19.11 5.44
C LYS A 74 21.76 -19.09 6.78
N LEU A 75 20.83 -20.01 6.99
CA LEU A 75 20.12 -20.14 8.27
C LEU A 75 21.06 -20.57 9.41
N ALA A 76 21.96 -21.52 9.15
CA ALA A 76 22.97 -21.94 10.12
C ALA A 76 23.95 -20.79 10.47
N GLU A 77 24.43 -20.05 9.47
CA GLU A 77 25.27 -18.86 9.69
C GLU A 77 24.56 -17.76 10.47
N GLY A 78 23.29 -17.50 10.15
CA GLY A 78 22.46 -16.55 10.89
C GLY A 78 22.30 -16.94 12.36
N LEU A 79 22.09 -18.23 12.66
CA LEU A 79 22.03 -18.71 14.03
C LEU A 79 23.37 -18.54 14.76
N ARG A 80 24.51 -18.84 14.13
CA ARG A 80 25.84 -18.60 14.73
C ARG A 80 26.05 -17.12 15.06
N SER A 81 25.67 -16.22 14.16
CA SER A 81 25.78 -14.77 14.38
C SER A 81 24.95 -14.33 15.58
N LYS A 82 23.71 -14.82 15.70
CA LYS A 82 22.83 -14.52 16.84
C LYS A 82 23.40 -15.06 18.16
N LEU A 83 24.00 -16.24 18.18
CA LEU A 83 24.64 -16.78 19.39
C LEU A 83 25.83 -15.93 19.84
N ARG A 84 26.65 -15.43 18.90
CA ARG A 84 27.76 -14.51 19.22
C ARG A 84 27.25 -13.19 19.78
N GLU A 85 26.18 -12.66 19.19
CA GLU A 85 25.52 -11.45 19.66
C GLU A 85 24.93 -11.66 21.07
N MET A 86 24.18 -12.74 21.28
CA MET A 86 23.59 -13.04 22.59
C MET A 86 24.66 -13.22 23.69
N ALA A 87 25.85 -13.71 23.36
CA ALA A 87 26.94 -13.85 24.31
C ALA A 87 27.41 -12.50 24.91
N THR A 88 27.12 -11.36 24.25
CA THR A 88 27.46 -10.03 24.76
C THR A 88 26.35 -9.43 25.63
N PHE A 89 25.18 -10.07 25.72
CA PHE A 89 24.03 -9.54 26.43
C PHE A 89 24.00 -9.93 27.92
N PRO A 90 23.39 -9.13 28.80
CA PRO A 90 23.09 -9.55 30.17
C PRO A 90 22.09 -10.72 30.20
N LYS A 91 22.12 -11.55 31.25
CA LYS A 91 21.39 -12.83 31.35
C LYS A 91 19.89 -12.70 31.03
N TRP A 92 19.22 -11.66 31.53
CA TRP A 92 17.79 -11.42 31.24
C TRP A 92 17.53 -11.20 29.74
N ALA A 93 18.43 -10.52 29.03
CA ALA A 93 18.30 -10.25 27.61
C ALA A 93 18.68 -11.48 26.76
N GLN A 94 19.61 -12.31 27.25
CA GLN A 94 19.89 -13.62 26.65
C GLN A 94 18.63 -14.50 26.65
N GLU A 95 17.92 -14.59 27.77
CA GLU A 95 16.69 -15.40 27.90
C GLU A 95 15.56 -14.89 26.97
N GLN A 96 15.36 -13.58 26.89
CA GLN A 96 14.36 -12.98 25.99
C GLN A 96 14.75 -13.14 24.52
N MET A 97 16.02 -12.88 24.18
CA MET A 97 16.51 -13.01 22.80
C MET A 97 16.49 -14.48 22.34
N GLN A 98 16.74 -15.43 23.24
CA GLN A 98 16.58 -16.86 22.99
C GLN A 98 15.14 -17.18 22.60
N LYS A 99 14.17 -16.74 23.40
CA LYS A 99 12.74 -17.01 23.15
C LYS A 99 12.30 -16.49 21.79
N GLU A 100 12.65 -15.25 21.46
CA GLU A 100 12.30 -14.66 20.17
C GLU A 100 13.07 -15.28 19.00
N THR A 101 14.32 -15.69 19.21
CA THR A 101 15.10 -16.41 18.19
C THR A 101 14.48 -17.77 17.87
N VAL A 102 14.06 -18.53 18.88
CA VAL A 102 13.36 -19.81 18.68
C VAL A 102 12.00 -19.58 18.00
N ARG A 103 11.24 -18.56 18.42
CA ARG A 103 9.96 -18.19 17.79
C ARG A 103 10.13 -17.85 16.31
N TRP A 104 11.15 -17.06 15.99
CA TRP A 104 11.49 -16.72 14.61
C TRP A 104 11.83 -17.95 13.76
N MET A 105 12.64 -18.88 14.30
CA MET A 105 13.04 -20.08 13.56
C MET A 105 11.87 -21.05 13.37
N ALA A 106 10.99 -21.19 14.37
CA ALA A 106 9.75 -21.95 14.26
C ALA A 106 8.83 -21.35 13.19
N ALA A 107 8.67 -20.03 13.19
CA ALA A 107 7.88 -19.31 12.21
C ALA A 107 8.45 -19.43 10.79
N GLU A 108 9.77 -19.31 10.62
CA GLU A 108 10.45 -19.51 9.34
C GLU A 108 10.27 -20.94 8.80
N ALA A 109 10.38 -21.95 9.67
CA ALA A 109 10.19 -23.34 9.28
C ALA A 109 8.74 -23.66 8.87
N ASN A 110 7.77 -22.98 9.49
CA ASN A 110 6.34 -23.16 9.23
C ASN A 110 5.80 -22.20 8.15
N GLY A 111 6.63 -21.29 7.61
CA GLY A 111 6.18 -20.24 6.69
C GLY A 111 5.23 -19.20 7.32
N ASN A 112 5.20 -19.08 8.65
CA ASN A 112 4.36 -18.13 9.37
C ASN A 112 4.99 -16.74 9.40
N ILE A 113 4.74 -15.96 8.35
CA ILE A 113 5.34 -14.63 8.17
C ILE A 113 4.97 -13.67 9.32
N ARG A 114 3.75 -13.75 9.85
CA ARG A 114 3.28 -12.88 10.95
C ARG A 114 4.09 -13.10 12.23
N GLU A 115 4.28 -14.35 12.63
CA GLU A 115 5.08 -14.68 13.81
C GLU A 115 6.56 -14.37 13.63
N LYS A 116 7.07 -14.54 12.40
CA LYS A 116 8.46 -14.19 12.06
C LYS A 116 8.71 -12.69 12.26
N LEU A 117 7.84 -11.84 11.71
CA LEU A 117 7.96 -10.38 11.84
C LEU A 117 7.74 -9.92 13.29
N ALA A 118 6.84 -10.57 14.04
CA ALA A 118 6.65 -10.30 15.45
C ALA A 118 7.91 -10.60 16.27
N ALA A 119 8.54 -11.76 16.02
CA ALA A 119 9.79 -12.14 16.68
C ALA A 119 10.97 -11.22 16.31
N GLU A 120 11.04 -10.74 15.07
CA GLU A 120 12.04 -9.73 14.67
C GLU A 120 11.83 -8.38 15.37
N LYS A 121 10.58 -7.92 15.47
CA LYS A 121 10.23 -6.68 16.19
C LYS A 121 10.58 -6.80 17.66
N ALA A 122 10.25 -7.92 18.30
CA ALA A 122 10.59 -8.19 19.68
C ALA A 122 12.11 -8.25 19.90
N GLY A 123 12.85 -8.89 18.99
CA GLY A 123 14.31 -8.88 19.00
C GLY A 123 14.91 -7.47 18.85
N ARG A 124 14.35 -6.60 18.01
CA ARG A 124 14.79 -5.20 17.91
C ARG A 124 14.55 -4.43 19.21
N ALA A 125 13.37 -4.60 19.81
CA ALA A 125 13.05 -3.95 21.08
C ALA A 125 13.99 -4.37 22.22
N ILE A 126 14.45 -5.63 22.25
CA ILE A 126 15.45 -6.08 23.23
C ILE A 126 16.78 -5.33 23.03
N ARG A 127 17.24 -5.16 21.78
CA ARG A 127 18.47 -4.41 21.45
C ARG A 127 18.35 -2.93 21.80
N GLU A 128 17.19 -2.32 21.52
CA GLU A 128 16.90 -0.92 21.88
C GLU A 128 16.93 -0.74 23.40
N LYS A 129 16.32 -1.66 24.16
CA LYS A 129 16.40 -1.64 25.63
C LYS A 129 17.83 -1.80 26.15
N LEU A 130 18.64 -2.64 25.53
CA LEU A 130 20.06 -2.77 25.88
C LEU A 130 20.83 -1.48 25.62
N GLY A 131 20.58 -0.81 24.49
CA GLY A 131 21.18 0.50 24.19
C GLY A 131 20.74 1.60 25.15
N LEU A 132 19.49 1.57 25.60
CA LEU A 132 18.98 2.51 26.62
C LEU A 132 19.60 2.25 28.00
N ILE A 133 19.87 0.99 28.35
CA ILE A 133 20.52 0.62 29.62
C ILE A 133 21.99 1.05 29.65
N ASP A 134 22.70 0.95 28.52
CA ASP A 134 24.09 1.44 28.38
C ASP A 134 24.18 2.95 28.64
N THR A 135 23.14 3.70 28.25
CA THR A 135 23.01 5.15 28.54
C THR A 135 22.44 5.49 29.93
N SER A 136 21.97 4.49 30.69
CA SER A 136 21.16 4.69 31.91
C SER A 136 21.81 4.14 33.18
N THR A 137 23.13 3.91 33.21
CA THR A 137 23.90 3.48 34.41
C THR A 137 24.03 4.53 35.53
N LYS A 138 23.06 5.43 35.68
CA LYS A 138 22.82 6.18 36.93
C LYS A 138 21.45 5.77 37.50
N GLU A 139 21.49 5.15 38.66
CA GLU A 139 20.46 4.32 39.30
C GLU A 139 19.58 5.12 40.32
N PRO A 140 18.59 4.54 41.06
CA PRO A 140 17.13 4.69 40.88
C PRO A 140 16.37 5.10 42.19
N PRO A 141 15.02 4.96 42.32
CA PRO A 141 14.41 3.75 42.96
C PRO A 141 13.01 3.29 42.45
N LYS A 142 12.75 1.96 42.27
CA LYS A 142 11.93 0.94 43.04
C LYS A 142 10.40 1.21 43.21
N LYS A 143 9.49 0.48 42.52
CA LYS A 143 8.76 -0.82 42.81
C LYS A 143 7.53 -0.73 43.75
N ASP A 144 6.34 -1.18 43.33
CA ASP A 144 5.70 -2.44 43.79
C ASP A 144 4.43 -2.86 43.00
N ASP A 145 4.13 -4.16 43.02
CA ASP A 145 3.20 -4.96 42.20
C ASP A 145 1.82 -5.23 42.87
N SER A 146 0.74 -5.45 42.09
CA SER A 146 -0.21 -6.60 42.24
C SER A 146 -1.43 -6.56 41.27
N LYS A 147 -1.90 -7.76 40.90
CA LYS A 147 -2.72 -8.26 39.73
C LYS A 147 -4.25 -8.32 40.03
N PRO A 148 -5.15 -8.86 39.17
CA PRO A 148 -5.38 -8.78 37.70
C PRO A 148 -6.76 -8.17 37.35
N ALA A 149 -6.88 -7.40 36.26
CA ALA A 149 -8.17 -7.15 35.61
C ALA A 149 -8.02 -7.27 34.08
N GLN A 150 -9.06 -7.82 33.47
CA GLN A 150 -9.23 -8.20 32.07
C GLN A 150 -8.50 -7.28 31.08
N VAL A 151 -7.68 -7.86 30.18
CA VAL A 151 -6.87 -7.11 29.21
C VAL A 151 -7.80 -6.38 28.22
N PRO A 152 -7.86 -5.03 28.23
CA PRO A 152 -8.57 -4.24 27.23
C PRO A 152 -7.77 -4.19 25.92
N PRO A 153 -8.35 -3.67 24.80
CA PRO A 153 -7.65 -3.53 23.53
C PRO A 153 -6.33 -2.76 23.70
N ASP A 154 -5.29 -3.20 22.98
CA ASP A 154 -3.92 -2.66 23.01
C ASP A 154 -3.90 -1.12 22.89
N LYS A 155 -3.44 -0.42 23.95
CA LYS A 155 -3.40 1.04 24.07
C LYS A 155 -2.50 1.72 23.01
N SER A 156 -1.55 0.99 22.40
CA SER A 156 -0.53 1.61 21.54
C SER A 156 -1.02 2.06 20.16
N GLU A 157 -2.09 1.47 19.61
CA GLU A 157 -2.73 1.93 18.37
C GLU A 157 -3.71 3.10 18.65
N ASN A 158 -4.38 3.07 19.80
CA ASN A 158 -5.37 4.07 20.19
C ASN A 158 -4.72 5.45 20.43
N ASP A 159 -3.53 5.49 21.02
CA ASP A 159 -2.78 6.73 21.23
C ASP A 159 -2.37 7.40 19.90
N SER A 160 -2.14 6.61 18.83
CA SER A 160 -1.81 7.14 17.51
C SER A 160 -3.03 7.69 16.77
N PHE A 161 -4.20 7.07 16.89
CA PHE A 161 -5.42 7.54 16.22
C PHE A 161 -6.00 8.78 16.89
N GLU A 162 -6.02 8.85 18.23
CA GLU A 162 -6.47 10.07 18.95
C GLU A 162 -5.60 11.28 18.59
N ALA A 163 -4.28 11.08 18.44
CA ALA A 163 -3.37 12.12 17.98
C ALA A 163 -3.71 12.60 16.56
N GLU A 164 -4.08 11.70 15.63
CA GLU A 164 -4.55 12.06 14.29
C GLU A 164 -5.88 12.81 14.33
N LEU A 165 -6.86 12.28 15.07
CA LEU A 165 -8.19 12.83 15.20
C LEU A 165 -8.17 14.25 15.77
N SER A 166 -7.24 14.53 16.68
CA SER A 166 -7.05 15.86 17.27
C SER A 166 -6.71 16.94 16.23
N LYS A 167 -6.12 16.57 15.09
CA LYS A 167 -5.76 17.48 14.00
C LYS A 167 -6.95 17.86 13.11
N PHE A 168 -8.06 17.13 13.22
CA PHE A 168 -9.27 17.43 12.47
C PHE A 168 -10.21 18.37 13.25
N PRO A 169 -10.91 19.29 12.54
CA PRO A 169 -12.05 20.00 13.11
C PRO A 169 -13.13 19.05 13.61
N GLU A 170 -13.91 19.46 14.62
CA GLU A 170 -14.93 18.62 15.24
C GLU A 170 -15.96 18.06 14.24
N SER A 171 -16.31 18.82 13.21
CA SER A 171 -17.28 18.41 12.18
C SER A 171 -16.84 17.18 11.36
N TYR A 172 -15.58 16.76 11.41
CA TYR A 172 -15.07 15.55 10.75
C TYR A 172 -15.06 14.33 11.68
N ARG A 173 -14.86 14.55 12.98
CA ARG A 173 -14.47 13.52 13.94
C ARG A 173 -15.47 12.35 14.06
N PRO A 174 -16.80 12.55 14.10
CA PRO A 174 -17.74 11.44 14.24
C PRO A 174 -17.65 10.42 13.10
N ALA A 175 -17.44 10.88 11.87
CA ALA A 175 -17.33 9.99 10.71
C ALA A 175 -15.99 9.24 10.70
N LEU A 176 -14.89 9.91 11.09
CA LEU A 176 -13.57 9.29 11.19
C LEU A 176 -13.53 8.23 12.29
N LEU A 177 -14.12 8.51 13.47
CA LEU A 177 -14.27 7.53 14.55
C LEU A 177 -15.02 6.29 14.08
N LYS A 178 -16.11 6.47 13.32
CA LYS A 178 -16.87 5.35 12.75
C LYS A 178 -16.04 4.52 11.78
N LEU A 179 -15.27 5.16 10.89
CA LEU A 179 -14.40 4.47 9.95
C LEU A 179 -13.27 3.73 10.66
N HIS A 180 -12.61 4.35 11.64
CA HIS A 180 -11.52 3.73 12.39
C HIS A 180 -12.00 2.51 13.19
N LYS A 181 -13.20 2.58 13.79
CA LYS A 181 -13.82 1.42 14.46
C LYS A 181 -14.02 0.23 13.52
N GLN A 182 -14.32 0.48 12.26
CA GLN A 182 -14.51 -0.57 11.23
C GLN A 182 -13.17 -1.05 10.66
N HIS A 183 -12.20 -0.14 10.56
CA HIS A 183 -10.89 -0.36 9.93
C HIS A 183 -9.77 0.20 10.80
N PRO A 184 -9.35 -0.50 11.88
CA PRO A 184 -8.37 0.03 12.84
C PRO A 184 -6.98 0.29 12.24
N SER A 185 -6.63 -0.40 11.16
CA SER A 185 -5.36 -0.21 10.46
C SER A 185 -5.34 0.99 9.51
N TRP A 186 -6.48 1.64 9.28
CA TRP A 186 -6.56 2.83 8.45
C TRP A 186 -6.08 4.07 9.19
N ARG A 187 -5.30 4.88 8.48
CA ARG A 187 -4.68 6.12 8.97
C ARG A 187 -5.34 7.31 8.31
N PHE A 188 -5.64 8.34 9.10
CA PHE A 188 -6.32 9.55 8.61
C PHE A 188 -5.45 10.77 8.86
N ILE A 189 -5.00 11.42 7.79
CA ILE A 189 -4.14 12.60 7.86
C ILE A 189 -4.98 13.82 7.48
N ALA A 190 -5.07 14.78 8.40
CA ALA A 190 -5.63 16.10 8.10
C ALA A 190 -4.66 16.85 7.18
N GLU A 191 -5.13 17.17 5.97
CA GLU A 191 -4.38 17.97 5.00
C GLU A 191 -4.90 19.40 5.02
N GLU A 192 -4.22 20.28 5.77
CA GLU A 192 -4.53 21.70 5.79
C GLU A 192 -4.29 22.32 4.41
N THR A 193 -5.38 22.65 3.72
CA THR A 193 -5.27 23.21 2.37
C THR A 193 -4.74 24.63 2.39
N ASN A 194 -4.92 25.34 3.52
CA ASN A 194 -4.68 26.77 3.67
C ASN A 194 -5.49 27.65 2.71
N VAL A 195 -6.55 27.10 2.11
CA VAL A 195 -7.43 27.76 1.15
C VAL A 195 -8.80 28.02 1.80
N ASP A 196 -9.34 29.21 1.55
CA ASP A 196 -10.71 29.57 1.91
C ASP A 196 -11.73 28.81 1.03
N PHE A 197 -12.65 28.10 1.66
CA PHE A 197 -13.63 27.24 0.99
C PHE A 197 -14.50 28.02 -0.01
N ASN A 198 -15.00 29.18 0.38
CA ASN A 198 -15.91 29.98 -0.44
C ASN A 198 -15.20 30.62 -1.63
N SER A 199 -13.96 31.06 -1.43
CA SER A 199 -13.11 31.62 -2.48
C SER A 199 -12.76 30.57 -3.53
N PHE A 200 -12.43 29.34 -3.09
CA PHE A 200 -12.18 28.23 -3.99
C PHE A 200 -13.44 27.83 -4.77
N LEU A 201 -14.59 27.69 -4.09
CA LEU A 201 -15.88 27.44 -4.73
C LEU A 201 -16.19 28.48 -5.80
N LYS A 202 -16.03 29.79 -5.49
CA LYS A 202 -16.23 30.86 -6.46
C LYS A 202 -15.32 30.73 -7.67
N ALA A 203 -14.07 30.32 -7.47
CA ALA A 203 -13.13 30.08 -8.56
C ALA A 203 -13.54 28.89 -9.42
N GLU A 204 -14.01 27.77 -8.82
CA GLU A 204 -14.49 26.58 -9.56
C GLU A 204 -15.67 26.92 -10.46
N MET A 205 -16.55 27.79 -9.96
CA MET A 205 -17.73 28.24 -10.71
C MET A 205 -17.35 29.14 -11.90
N LYS A 206 -16.14 29.72 -11.93
CA LYS A 206 -15.76 30.67 -12.98
C LYS A 206 -15.82 30.02 -14.37
N ASN A 207 -16.44 30.71 -15.31
CA ASN A 207 -16.60 30.31 -16.72
C ASN A 207 -17.44 29.03 -16.96
N GLY A 208 -17.92 28.36 -15.91
CA GLY A 208 -18.69 27.12 -16.02
C GLY A 208 -17.83 25.94 -16.46
N LEU A 209 -16.57 25.85 -16.01
CA LEU A 209 -15.71 24.73 -16.42
C LEU A 209 -16.20 23.38 -15.87
N VAL A 210 -16.70 23.37 -14.63
CA VAL A 210 -17.21 22.17 -13.97
C VAL A 210 -18.58 21.77 -14.49
N CYS A 211 -18.74 20.50 -14.82
CA CYS A 211 -19.93 19.97 -15.45
C CYS A 211 -20.51 18.75 -14.72
N THR A 212 -21.71 18.36 -15.13
CA THR A 212 -22.39 17.15 -14.66
C THR A 212 -23.42 16.67 -15.68
N GLU A 213 -23.56 15.36 -15.77
CA GLU A 213 -24.59 14.63 -16.51
C GLU A 213 -25.87 14.42 -15.67
N VAL A 214 -25.81 14.65 -14.36
CA VAL A 214 -26.92 14.40 -13.44
C VAL A 214 -27.80 15.64 -13.34
N SER A 215 -29.05 15.51 -13.81
CA SER A 215 -30.00 16.62 -13.92
C SER A 215 -30.16 17.43 -12.61
N LYS A 216 -30.31 16.77 -11.45
CA LYS A 216 -30.48 17.47 -10.15
C LYS A 216 -29.28 18.30 -9.70
N TYR A 217 -28.09 18.06 -10.27
CA TYR A 217 -26.90 18.87 -10.00
C TYR A 217 -26.69 19.98 -11.03
N GLY A 218 -27.41 19.90 -12.16
CA GLY A 218 -27.28 20.80 -13.28
C GLY A 218 -27.79 22.21 -13.01
N TYR A 219 -27.24 23.13 -13.80
CA TYR A 219 -27.56 24.54 -13.84
C TYR A 219 -27.26 25.08 -15.25
N SER A 220 -27.87 26.20 -15.64
CA SER A 220 -27.68 26.83 -16.95
C SER A 220 -27.45 28.35 -16.79
N PRO A 221 -26.24 28.76 -16.38
CA PRO A 221 -25.94 30.17 -16.19
C PRO A 221 -25.89 30.92 -17.51
N SER A 222 -26.40 32.16 -17.53
CA SER A 222 -26.25 33.09 -18.65
C SER A 222 -24.80 33.53 -18.89
N TRP A 223 -23.99 33.57 -17.85
CA TRP A 223 -22.57 33.98 -17.88
C TRP A 223 -21.60 32.86 -18.29
N ARG A 224 -22.10 31.67 -18.64
CA ARG A 224 -21.25 30.56 -19.10
C ARG A 224 -20.47 30.98 -20.34
N ASP A 225 -19.16 30.76 -20.33
CA ASP A 225 -18.33 31.06 -21.49
C ASP A 225 -18.63 30.01 -22.60
N PRO A 226 -19.09 30.46 -23.78
CA PRO A 226 -19.50 29.56 -24.87
C PRO A 226 -18.33 28.75 -25.46
N LYS A 227 -17.07 29.12 -25.16
CA LYS A 227 -15.88 28.36 -25.54
C LYS A 227 -15.83 26.97 -24.90
N PHE A 228 -16.35 26.82 -23.69
CA PHE A 228 -16.34 25.54 -22.97
C PHE A 228 -17.52 24.68 -23.40
N LYS A 229 -17.40 24.01 -24.55
CA LYS A 229 -18.39 23.02 -24.99
C LYS A 229 -18.36 21.81 -24.05
N TYR A 230 -19.54 21.34 -23.65
CA TYR A 230 -19.67 20.07 -22.96
C TYR A 230 -20.02 18.98 -23.94
N ASP A 231 -19.72 17.74 -23.55
CA ASP A 231 -20.23 16.58 -24.23
C ASP A 231 -21.77 16.55 -24.18
N ARG A 232 -22.35 15.83 -25.15
CA ARG A 232 -23.80 15.65 -25.21
C ARG A 232 -24.31 15.04 -23.89
N GLY A 233 -25.30 15.68 -23.27
CA GLY A 233 -25.90 15.23 -22.01
C GLY A 233 -25.29 15.84 -20.75
N TYR A 234 -24.22 16.64 -20.87
CA TYR A 234 -23.63 17.37 -19.76
C TYR A 234 -24.12 18.82 -19.69
N ASN A 235 -24.33 19.30 -18.46
CA ASN A 235 -24.70 20.66 -18.12
C ASN A 235 -23.65 21.27 -17.19
N ALA A 236 -23.69 22.60 -17.01
CA ALA A 236 -22.89 23.24 -15.98
C ALA A 236 -23.35 22.75 -14.60
N ALA A 237 -22.43 22.51 -13.68
CA ALA A 237 -22.78 22.16 -12.31
C ALA A 237 -23.29 23.40 -11.56
N SER A 238 -24.29 23.23 -10.69
CA SER A 238 -24.77 24.30 -9.80
C SER A 238 -23.77 24.56 -8.65
N PRO A 239 -23.71 25.79 -8.08
CA PRO A 239 -22.87 26.08 -6.92
C PRO A 239 -23.14 25.15 -5.72
N LYS A 240 -24.41 24.77 -5.50
CA LYS A 240 -24.81 23.82 -4.44
C LYS A 240 -24.28 22.41 -4.70
N ALA A 241 -24.28 21.95 -5.95
CA ALA A 241 -23.69 20.67 -6.31
C ALA A 241 -22.17 20.69 -6.14
N VAL A 242 -21.50 21.74 -6.62
CA VAL A 242 -20.05 21.88 -6.47
C VAL A 242 -19.66 21.94 -5.00
N SER A 243 -20.36 22.70 -4.16
CA SER A 243 -20.07 22.75 -2.72
C SER A 243 -20.29 21.40 -2.02
N TYR A 244 -21.29 20.61 -2.43
CA TYR A 244 -21.51 19.25 -1.93
C TYR A 244 -20.33 18.32 -2.25
N PHE A 245 -19.87 18.28 -3.50
CA PHE A 245 -18.74 17.43 -3.92
C PHE A 245 -17.37 17.94 -3.47
N LEU A 246 -17.25 19.24 -3.21
CA LEU A 246 -16.05 19.85 -2.67
C LEU A 246 -15.88 19.55 -1.17
N ASP A 247 -16.97 19.47 -0.41
CA ASP A 247 -16.94 19.24 1.04
C ASP A 247 -16.50 17.80 1.40
N PRO A 248 -15.31 17.60 2.01
CA PRO A 248 -14.79 16.25 2.25
C PRO A 248 -15.62 15.46 3.26
N ARG A 249 -16.35 16.14 4.15
CA ARG A 249 -17.15 15.54 5.23
C ARG A 249 -18.29 14.68 4.67
N ASN A 250 -18.82 15.02 3.49
CA ASN A 250 -19.89 14.28 2.82
C ASN A 250 -19.47 12.87 2.38
N PHE A 251 -18.17 12.57 2.39
CA PHE A 251 -17.62 11.37 1.77
C PHE A 251 -16.77 10.53 2.71
N LEU A 252 -16.84 10.79 4.02
CA LEU A 252 -16.22 9.97 5.06
C LEU A 252 -17.07 8.73 5.34
N THR A 253 -17.24 7.90 4.31
CA THR A 253 -17.95 6.63 4.35
C THR A 253 -17.05 5.51 3.82
N GLU A 254 -17.35 4.26 4.16
CA GLU A 254 -16.50 3.10 3.88
C GLU A 254 -16.17 2.92 2.39
N SER A 255 -17.00 3.43 1.48
CA SER A 255 -16.73 3.43 0.03
C SER A 255 -16.18 4.75 -0.49
N ARG A 256 -16.65 5.90 0.00
CA ARG A 256 -16.29 7.20 -0.58
C ARG A 256 -15.01 7.79 0.00
N VAL A 257 -14.54 7.32 1.15
CA VAL A 257 -13.27 7.76 1.75
C VAL A 257 -12.09 7.47 0.83
N PHE A 258 -12.21 6.48 -0.06
CA PHE A 258 -11.18 6.14 -1.05
C PHE A 258 -10.85 7.25 -2.04
N GLN A 259 -11.65 8.31 -2.15
CA GLN A 259 -11.21 9.49 -2.91
C GLN A 259 -10.00 10.19 -2.27
N PHE A 260 -9.78 9.95 -0.98
CA PHE A 260 -8.69 10.50 -0.18
C PHE A 260 -7.51 9.52 -0.05
N LEU A 261 -7.57 8.33 -0.68
CA LEU A 261 -6.49 7.36 -0.63
C LEU A 261 -5.19 7.99 -1.15
N SER A 262 -4.15 7.95 -0.33
CA SER A 262 -2.85 8.55 -0.61
C SER A 262 -2.08 7.77 -1.67
N GLY A 263 -1.64 8.49 -2.69
CA GLY A 263 -0.70 8.08 -3.72
C GLY A 263 0.76 8.28 -3.32
N LYS A 264 1.05 9.00 -2.22
CA LYS A 264 2.41 9.13 -1.69
C LYS A 264 2.94 7.81 -1.16
N TYR A 265 4.25 7.61 -1.31
CA TYR A 265 4.93 6.51 -0.66
C TYR A 265 4.79 6.56 0.87
N ASP A 266 4.37 5.44 1.44
CA ASP A 266 4.45 5.17 2.88
C ASP A 266 4.89 3.71 3.06
N LYS A 267 6.05 3.51 3.66
CA LYS A 267 6.65 2.19 3.90
C LYS A 267 5.70 1.23 4.64
N ASN A 268 4.79 1.76 5.45
CA ASN A 268 3.85 0.95 6.22
C ASN A 268 2.68 0.45 5.35
N THR A 269 2.38 1.13 4.24
CA THR A 269 1.29 0.78 3.31
C THR A 269 1.76 0.05 2.05
N GLN A 270 3.08 -0.10 1.86
CA GLN A 270 3.66 -0.92 0.80
C GLN A 270 3.44 -2.40 1.12
N ASN A 271 2.31 -2.92 0.65
CA ASN A 271 1.86 -4.26 0.96
C ASN A 271 1.52 -5.01 -0.34
N LYS A 272 2.30 -6.05 -0.64
CA LYS A 272 2.14 -6.84 -1.88
C LYS A 272 0.81 -7.56 -1.93
N GLU A 273 0.34 -8.07 -0.80
CA GLU A 273 -0.92 -8.79 -0.66
C GLU A 273 -2.10 -7.85 -0.97
N ALA A 274 -2.08 -6.63 -0.45
CA ALA A 274 -3.05 -5.58 -0.74
C ALA A 274 -3.09 -5.24 -2.22
N VAL A 275 -1.92 -5.04 -2.83
CA VAL A 275 -1.78 -4.81 -4.28
C VAL A 275 -2.37 -5.98 -5.07
N ASN A 276 -1.97 -7.22 -4.77
CA ASN A 276 -2.46 -8.40 -5.47
C ASN A 276 -3.98 -8.60 -5.30
N LYS A 277 -4.54 -8.23 -4.15
CA LYS A 277 -5.99 -8.30 -3.92
C LYS A 277 -6.76 -7.32 -4.81
N VAL A 278 -6.24 -6.10 -5.00
CA VAL A 278 -6.77 -5.13 -5.97
C VAL A 278 -6.74 -5.68 -7.39
N LEU A 279 -5.64 -6.36 -7.76
CA LEU A 279 -5.40 -6.90 -9.10
C LEU A 279 -6.03 -8.29 -9.34
N SER A 280 -6.75 -8.85 -8.37
CA SER A 280 -7.23 -10.24 -8.44
C SER A 280 -8.12 -10.54 -9.64
N LYS A 281 -8.88 -9.54 -10.12
CA LYS A 281 -9.77 -9.67 -11.29
C LYS A 281 -9.04 -9.58 -12.63
N SER A 282 -7.88 -8.93 -12.66
CA SER A 282 -7.10 -8.67 -13.88
C SER A 282 -5.71 -8.14 -13.51
N LEU A 283 -4.66 -8.56 -14.22
CA LEU A 283 -3.25 -8.34 -13.83
C LEU A 283 -2.82 -9.11 -12.57
N ALA A 284 -3.40 -10.29 -12.34
CA ALA A 284 -2.98 -11.18 -11.27
C ALA A 284 -1.47 -11.46 -11.33
N ASN A 285 -0.84 -11.59 -10.15
CA ASN A 285 0.60 -11.79 -9.97
C ASN A 285 1.50 -10.61 -10.41
N LYS A 286 0.93 -9.45 -10.77
CA LYS A 286 1.71 -8.23 -11.08
C LYS A 286 2.03 -7.37 -9.86
N GLY A 287 1.78 -7.85 -8.64
CA GLY A 287 2.09 -7.11 -7.41
C GLY A 287 3.54 -6.62 -7.31
N ASP A 288 4.51 -7.45 -7.70
CA ASP A 288 5.93 -7.04 -7.72
C ASP A 288 6.21 -5.92 -8.74
N VAL A 289 5.49 -5.94 -9.87
CA VAL A 289 5.64 -4.94 -10.93
C VAL A 289 5.10 -3.59 -10.46
N PHE A 290 3.97 -3.57 -9.75
CA PHE A 290 3.42 -2.37 -9.14
C PHE A 290 4.26 -1.84 -7.97
N LEU A 291 4.83 -2.74 -7.15
CA LEU A 291 5.81 -2.34 -6.11
C LEU A 291 7.05 -1.70 -6.76
N LYS A 292 7.55 -2.27 -7.85
CA LYS A 292 8.65 -1.68 -8.62
C LYS A 292 8.27 -0.33 -9.26
N ALA A 293 7.03 -0.20 -9.74
CA ALA A 293 6.52 1.04 -10.31
C ALA A 293 6.41 2.16 -9.28
N GLY A 294 5.97 1.85 -8.06
CA GLY A 294 5.90 2.80 -6.96
C GLY A 294 7.26 3.12 -6.35
N GLY A 295 8.16 2.14 -6.30
CA GLY A 295 9.47 2.28 -5.68
C GLY A 295 9.38 2.85 -4.27
N ASN A 296 10.23 3.83 -3.97
CA ASN A 296 10.18 4.61 -2.73
C ASN A 296 9.51 5.97 -2.89
N GLU A 297 8.74 6.18 -3.97
CA GLU A 297 8.22 7.50 -4.34
C GLU A 297 6.68 7.56 -4.36
N ALA A 298 6.02 6.48 -4.77
CA ALA A 298 4.57 6.37 -4.85
C ALA A 298 4.00 5.11 -4.18
N SER A 299 2.73 5.17 -3.81
CA SER A 299 1.94 4.05 -3.29
C SER A 299 1.63 3.06 -4.40
N ALA A 300 2.15 1.83 -4.29
CA ALA A 300 1.88 0.76 -5.25
C ALA A 300 0.39 0.37 -5.29
N VAL A 301 -0.29 0.44 -4.14
CA VAL A 301 -1.73 0.17 -4.02
C VAL A 301 -2.55 1.22 -4.76
N PHE A 302 -2.18 2.50 -4.64
CA PHE A 302 -2.84 3.58 -5.39
C PHE A 302 -2.64 3.42 -6.90
N LEU A 303 -1.41 3.11 -7.35
CA LEU A 303 -1.12 2.85 -8.76
C LEU A 303 -1.92 1.65 -9.30
N ALA A 304 -1.99 0.55 -8.54
CA ALA A 304 -2.80 -0.62 -8.89
C ALA A 304 -4.28 -0.26 -9.02
N ALA A 305 -4.84 0.45 -8.03
CA ALA A 305 -6.23 0.88 -8.07
C ALA A 305 -6.52 1.81 -9.26
N LYS A 306 -5.60 2.74 -9.59
CA LYS A 306 -5.69 3.54 -10.81
C LYS A 306 -5.68 2.68 -12.06
N ALA A 307 -4.73 1.75 -12.22
CA ALA A 307 -4.70 0.89 -13.41
C ALA A 307 -6.01 0.09 -13.61
N MET A 308 -6.58 -0.42 -12.51
CA MET A 308 -7.87 -1.11 -12.53
C MET A 308 -9.01 -0.23 -13.04
N VAL A 309 -9.00 1.06 -12.71
CA VAL A 309 -10.05 2.01 -13.11
C VAL A 309 -9.82 2.57 -14.51
N GLU A 310 -8.61 3.01 -14.83
CA GLU A 310 -8.31 3.77 -16.06
C GLU A 310 -8.17 2.88 -17.30
N SER A 311 -7.72 1.63 -17.15
CA SER A 311 -7.57 0.68 -18.28
C SER A 311 -8.48 -0.54 -18.17
N GLY A 312 -9.41 -0.57 -17.21
CA GLY A 312 -10.16 -1.77 -16.86
C GLY A 312 -9.26 -2.89 -16.33
N GLY A 313 -8.12 -2.54 -15.72
CA GLY A 313 -7.11 -3.51 -15.31
C GLY A 313 -6.41 -4.16 -16.50
N GLY A 314 -6.05 -3.35 -17.49
CA GLY A 314 -5.35 -3.80 -18.70
C GLY A 314 -6.24 -4.49 -19.73
N THR A 315 -7.58 -4.53 -19.55
CA THR A 315 -8.47 -5.20 -20.49
C THR A 315 -9.02 -4.29 -21.60
N SER A 316 -8.83 -2.97 -21.49
CA SER A 316 -9.18 -2.02 -22.56
C SER A 316 -8.32 -2.25 -23.81
N THR A 317 -8.79 -1.79 -24.97
CA THR A 317 -8.02 -1.87 -26.24
C THR A 317 -6.62 -1.27 -26.10
N LEU A 318 -6.52 -0.16 -25.37
CA LEU A 318 -5.26 0.53 -25.08
C LEU A 318 -4.41 -0.24 -24.05
N GLY A 319 -5.04 -0.80 -23.01
CA GLY A 319 -4.38 -1.64 -22.00
C GLY A 319 -3.81 -2.95 -22.56
N LYS A 320 -4.47 -3.53 -23.57
CA LYS A 320 -4.02 -4.74 -24.29
C LYS A 320 -2.99 -4.47 -25.40
N GLY A 321 -2.72 -3.20 -25.70
CA GLY A 321 -1.87 -2.83 -26.84
C GLY A 321 -2.41 -3.29 -28.18
N GLN A 322 -3.73 -3.18 -28.37
CA GLN A 322 -4.47 -3.63 -29.56
C GLN A 322 -4.98 -2.47 -30.42
N VAL A 323 -4.43 -1.27 -30.25
CA VAL A 323 -4.79 -0.13 -31.09
C VAL A 323 -4.19 -0.33 -32.49
N PRO A 324 -4.98 -0.24 -33.58
CA PRO A 324 -4.46 -0.34 -34.94
C PRO A 324 -3.29 0.64 -35.16
N GLU A 325 -2.30 0.23 -35.97
CA GLU A 325 -1.02 0.96 -36.22
C GLU A 325 -0.04 1.01 -35.02
N TYR A 326 -0.48 0.62 -33.82
CA TYR A 326 0.31 0.63 -32.59
C TYR A 326 0.20 -0.69 -31.81
N ILE A 327 0.04 -1.82 -32.50
CA ILE A 327 -0.03 -3.13 -31.87
C ILE A 327 1.29 -3.41 -31.11
N GLY A 328 1.16 -3.91 -29.88
CA GLY A 328 2.29 -4.19 -28.99
C GLY A 328 2.72 -3.01 -28.10
N TRP A 329 2.01 -1.87 -28.15
CA TRP A 329 2.23 -0.73 -27.26
C TRP A 329 1.11 -0.61 -26.23
N TYR A 330 1.45 -0.78 -24.96
CA TYR A 330 0.50 -0.93 -23.86
C TYR A 330 0.41 0.35 -23.04
N ASN A 331 -0.77 0.70 -22.57
CA ASN A 331 -0.94 1.85 -21.66
C ASN A 331 -2.01 1.55 -20.59
N MET A 332 -1.53 1.43 -19.35
CA MET A 332 -2.30 0.94 -18.20
C MET A 332 -3.07 2.03 -17.48
N TYR A 333 -2.83 3.28 -17.82
CA TYR A 333 -3.33 4.44 -17.07
C TYR A 333 -4.04 5.48 -17.96
N GLY A 334 -4.22 5.20 -19.25
CA GLY A 334 -4.85 6.13 -20.20
C GLY A 334 -4.02 7.40 -20.46
N ILE A 335 -2.70 7.35 -20.25
CA ILE A 335 -1.84 8.55 -20.38
C ILE A 335 -1.81 9.03 -21.84
N GLY A 336 -2.09 10.31 -22.06
CA GLY A 336 -2.13 10.92 -23.40
C GLY A 336 -3.37 10.58 -24.23
N ALA A 337 -4.36 9.88 -23.65
CA ALA A 337 -5.60 9.51 -24.33
C ALA A 337 -6.62 10.66 -24.35
N ASN A 338 -6.33 11.72 -25.12
CA ASN A 338 -7.14 12.94 -25.20
C ASN A 338 -8.22 12.87 -26.31
N ASP A 339 -9.24 13.74 -26.21
CA ASP A 339 -10.46 13.74 -27.05
C ASP A 339 -10.22 13.70 -28.58
N GLY A 340 -11.20 13.15 -29.30
CA GLY A 340 -11.20 13.03 -30.77
C GLY A 340 -10.40 11.85 -31.33
N SER A 341 -9.38 11.35 -30.61
CA SER A 341 -8.58 10.17 -31.03
C SER A 341 -7.87 9.50 -29.84
N ALA A 342 -8.56 9.38 -28.70
CA ALA A 342 -8.00 8.92 -27.42
C ALA A 342 -7.19 7.62 -27.52
N LEU A 343 -7.67 6.61 -28.26
CA LEU A 343 -6.95 5.35 -28.45
C LEU A 343 -5.62 5.53 -29.20
N LYS A 344 -5.64 6.25 -30.35
CA LYS A 344 -4.43 6.48 -31.15
C LYS A 344 -3.41 7.34 -30.40
N ASN A 345 -3.87 8.40 -29.74
CA ASN A 345 -3.00 9.30 -28.98
C ASN A 345 -2.36 8.58 -27.78
N GLY A 346 -3.15 7.84 -27.00
CA GLY A 346 -2.63 7.07 -25.87
C GLY A 346 -1.64 5.98 -26.30
N ALA A 347 -1.84 5.35 -27.47
CA ALA A 347 -0.92 4.36 -28.02
C ALA A 347 0.35 4.99 -28.61
N LYS A 348 0.24 6.18 -29.21
CA LYS A 348 1.39 6.99 -29.64
C LYS A 348 2.27 7.37 -28.44
N THR A 349 1.66 7.78 -27.32
CA THR A 349 2.38 8.03 -26.06
C THR A 349 3.05 6.76 -25.55
N ALA A 350 2.34 5.62 -25.54
CA ALA A 350 2.94 4.34 -25.15
C ALA A 350 4.18 3.99 -25.99
N LYS A 351 4.12 4.24 -27.30
CA LYS A 351 5.25 4.05 -28.22
C LYS A 351 6.41 4.98 -27.93
N SER A 352 6.17 6.28 -27.73
CA SER A 352 7.24 7.24 -27.43
C SER A 352 7.94 6.94 -26.10
N GLU A 353 7.19 6.45 -25.12
CA GLU A 353 7.69 6.09 -23.78
C GLU A 353 8.26 4.66 -23.71
N ASN A 354 8.31 3.94 -24.83
CA ASN A 354 8.78 2.56 -24.94
C ASN A 354 8.02 1.52 -24.08
N TRP A 355 6.70 1.68 -23.92
CA TRP A 355 5.83 0.74 -23.21
C TRP A 355 5.43 -0.46 -24.07
N ASN A 356 6.41 -1.27 -24.48
CA ASN A 356 6.26 -2.43 -25.36
C ASN A 356 5.84 -3.74 -24.64
N SER A 357 5.49 -3.67 -23.36
CA SER A 357 5.00 -4.80 -22.58
C SER A 357 4.04 -4.31 -21.49
N VAL A 358 3.24 -5.21 -20.94
CA VAL A 358 2.41 -4.91 -19.76
C VAL A 358 3.26 -4.35 -18.62
N ASP A 359 4.43 -4.95 -18.36
CA ASP A 359 5.27 -4.56 -17.22
C ASP A 359 5.93 -3.20 -17.44
N SER A 360 6.42 -2.92 -18.65
CA SER A 360 6.98 -1.59 -18.98
C SER A 360 5.90 -0.51 -18.95
N ALA A 361 4.65 -0.80 -19.34
CA ALA A 361 3.53 0.13 -19.21
C ALA A 361 3.13 0.40 -17.76
N ILE A 362 3.14 -0.62 -16.90
CA ILE A 362 2.87 -0.46 -15.46
C ILE A 362 3.96 0.41 -14.81
N ILE A 363 5.22 0.10 -15.06
CA ILE A 363 6.38 0.78 -14.45
C ILE A 363 6.50 2.21 -14.98
N GLY A 364 6.57 2.37 -16.31
CA GLY A 364 6.75 3.68 -16.95
C GLY A 364 5.55 4.61 -16.74
N GLY A 365 4.33 4.08 -16.83
CA GLY A 365 3.13 4.87 -16.53
C GLY A 365 3.03 5.25 -15.06
N GLY A 366 3.45 4.37 -14.14
CA GLY A 366 3.52 4.67 -12.71
C GLY A 366 4.50 5.80 -12.39
N LYS A 367 5.70 5.76 -13.00
CA LYS A 367 6.68 6.85 -12.95
C LYS A 367 6.09 8.16 -13.47
N TRP A 368 5.44 8.12 -14.63
CA TRP A 368 4.83 9.31 -15.23
C TRP A 368 3.75 9.93 -14.32
N ILE A 369 2.90 9.10 -13.68
CA ILE A 369 1.90 9.57 -12.69
C ILE A 369 2.58 10.22 -11.49
N ASN A 370 3.66 9.61 -10.99
CA ASN A 370 4.41 10.14 -9.86
C ASN A 370 4.95 11.55 -10.15
N GLU A 371 5.68 11.70 -11.25
CA GLU A 371 6.32 12.96 -11.66
C GLU A 371 5.30 14.03 -12.04
N ASN A 372 4.19 13.66 -12.70
CA ASN A 372 3.23 14.63 -13.22
C ASN A 372 2.14 15.02 -12.24
N TYR A 373 1.86 14.20 -11.23
CA TYR A 373 0.75 14.43 -10.30
C TYR A 373 1.16 14.29 -8.84
N ILE A 374 1.65 13.13 -8.40
CA ILE A 374 1.88 12.85 -6.96
C ILE A 374 2.90 13.83 -6.36
N GLN A 375 4.05 14.03 -7.01
CA GLN A 375 5.07 14.99 -6.58
C GLN A 375 4.61 16.45 -6.64
N LYS A 376 3.55 16.74 -7.42
CA LYS A 376 2.93 18.07 -7.52
C LYS A 376 1.79 18.26 -6.52
N GLY A 377 1.59 17.31 -5.61
CA GLY A 377 0.55 17.33 -4.58
C GLY A 377 -0.85 17.00 -5.11
N GLN A 378 -0.95 16.31 -6.24
CA GLN A 378 -2.19 15.67 -6.71
C GLN A 378 -2.10 14.16 -6.46
N ASP A 379 -2.01 13.78 -5.19
CA ASP A 379 -1.75 12.43 -4.70
C ASP A 379 -3.01 11.69 -4.22
N THR A 380 -4.21 12.22 -4.48
CA THR A 380 -5.49 11.57 -4.15
C THR A 380 -6.47 11.77 -5.31
N LEU A 381 -7.52 10.97 -5.43
CA LEU A 381 -8.55 11.22 -6.45
C LEU A 381 -9.21 12.60 -6.25
N TYR A 382 -9.39 13.02 -4.99
CA TYR A 382 -9.89 14.33 -4.64
C TYR A 382 -8.97 15.45 -5.16
N SER A 383 -7.67 15.39 -4.86
CA SER A 383 -6.70 16.39 -5.30
C SER A 383 -6.46 16.38 -6.81
N LEU A 384 -6.61 15.23 -7.47
CA LEU A 384 -6.64 15.13 -8.93
C LEU A 384 -7.84 15.88 -9.53
N LYS A 385 -9.04 15.72 -8.96
CA LYS A 385 -10.25 16.39 -9.45
C LYS A 385 -10.23 17.90 -9.19
N TRP A 386 -9.87 18.32 -7.98
CA TRP A 386 -10.03 19.72 -7.56
C TRP A 386 -8.74 20.53 -7.74
N ASN A 387 -7.57 19.91 -7.58
CA ASN A 387 -6.26 20.56 -7.64
C ASN A 387 -6.18 21.87 -6.84
N VAL A 388 -6.55 21.78 -5.56
CA VAL A 388 -6.55 22.92 -4.61
C VAL A 388 -5.20 23.64 -4.57
N ASN A 389 -4.10 22.90 -4.80
CA ASN A 389 -2.75 23.45 -4.82
C ASN A 389 -2.54 24.48 -5.93
N SER A 390 -3.18 24.36 -7.10
CA SER A 390 -3.06 25.40 -8.13
C SER A 390 -3.65 26.71 -7.61
N PHE A 391 -4.84 26.65 -7.03
CA PHE A 391 -5.49 27.84 -6.50
C PHE A 391 -4.73 28.44 -5.32
N ARG A 392 -4.22 27.59 -4.40
CA ARG A 392 -3.37 28.04 -3.29
C ARG A 392 -2.15 28.83 -3.78
N ASN A 393 -1.52 28.37 -4.86
CA ASN A 393 -0.26 28.94 -5.32
C ASN A 393 -0.45 30.15 -6.26
N SER A 394 -1.52 30.20 -7.05
CA SER A 394 -1.70 31.21 -8.11
C SER A 394 -3.05 31.92 -8.12
N GLY A 395 -3.95 31.63 -7.18
CA GLY A 395 -5.32 32.16 -7.15
C GLY A 395 -6.19 31.70 -8.32
N THR A 396 -5.72 30.74 -9.13
CA THR A 396 -6.36 30.27 -10.36
C THR A 396 -6.43 28.74 -10.39
N ILE A 397 -7.53 28.22 -10.91
CA ILE A 397 -7.75 26.78 -11.05
C ILE A 397 -7.22 26.33 -12.40
N SER A 398 -6.36 25.31 -12.39
CA SER A 398 -5.79 24.74 -13.60
C SER A 398 -5.42 23.28 -13.38
N LYS A 399 -5.17 22.53 -14.46
CA LYS A 399 -4.63 21.16 -14.41
C LYS A 399 -5.44 20.20 -13.53
N GLN A 400 -6.76 20.36 -13.49
CA GLN A 400 -7.66 19.34 -12.96
C GLN A 400 -7.67 18.13 -13.89
N TYR A 401 -7.80 16.95 -13.31
CA TYR A 401 -7.84 15.69 -14.05
C TYR A 401 -9.17 15.47 -14.80
N ALA A 402 -10.26 16.08 -14.33
CA ALA A 402 -11.58 15.94 -14.92
C ALA A 402 -12.46 17.19 -14.65
N THR A 403 -13.37 17.47 -15.58
CA THR A 403 -14.37 18.54 -15.47
C THR A 403 -15.64 18.09 -14.73
N ASN A 404 -15.98 16.79 -14.78
CA ASN A 404 -17.15 16.25 -14.09
C ASN A 404 -16.96 16.32 -12.56
N ILE A 405 -17.90 16.96 -11.86
CA ILE A 405 -17.91 17.08 -10.39
C ILE A 405 -17.94 15.72 -9.66
N MET A 406 -18.44 14.66 -10.31
CA MET A 406 -18.58 13.32 -9.76
C MET A 406 -17.37 12.41 -10.02
N ASP A 407 -16.29 12.89 -10.64
CA ASP A 407 -15.18 12.03 -11.07
C ASP A 407 -14.52 11.30 -9.89
N ALA A 408 -14.08 12.05 -8.87
CA ALA A 408 -13.47 11.48 -7.66
C ALA A 408 -14.45 10.58 -6.90
N TYR A 409 -15.71 11.00 -6.80
CA TYR A 409 -16.79 10.23 -6.18
C TYR A 409 -16.96 8.86 -6.84
N THR A 410 -17.07 8.82 -8.17
CA THR A 410 -17.31 7.60 -8.94
C THR A 410 -16.11 6.67 -8.91
N LYS A 411 -14.89 7.22 -9.03
CA LYS A 411 -13.65 6.44 -8.96
C LYS A 411 -13.39 5.88 -7.57
N ALA A 412 -13.77 6.59 -6.50
CA ALA A 412 -13.66 6.09 -5.13
C ALA A 412 -14.49 4.83 -4.88
N ASP A 413 -15.73 4.76 -5.40
CA ASP A 413 -16.52 3.52 -5.32
C ASP A 413 -15.80 2.34 -6.00
N ARG A 414 -15.20 2.59 -7.16
CA ARG A 414 -14.41 1.56 -7.87
C ARG A 414 -13.17 1.14 -7.10
N PHE A 415 -12.44 2.08 -6.48
CA PHE A 415 -11.32 1.78 -5.58
C PHE A 415 -11.79 0.90 -4.41
N SER A 416 -12.92 1.26 -3.79
CA SER A 416 -13.45 0.54 -2.63
C SER A 416 -13.78 -0.92 -2.93
N LYS A 417 -14.23 -1.25 -4.15
CA LYS A 417 -14.57 -2.63 -4.55
C LYS A 417 -13.39 -3.60 -4.42
N GLY A 418 -12.16 -3.12 -4.63
CA GLY A 418 -10.94 -3.91 -4.48
C GLY A 418 -10.28 -3.78 -3.11
N LEU A 419 -10.49 -2.64 -2.42
CA LEU A 419 -9.70 -2.26 -1.25
C LEU A 419 -10.42 -2.37 0.09
N LYS A 420 -11.75 -2.17 0.14
CA LYS A 420 -12.47 -2.07 1.42
C LYS A 420 -12.44 -3.34 2.27
N THR A 421 -12.18 -4.49 1.65
CA THR A 421 -12.11 -5.80 2.32
C THR A 421 -10.67 -6.26 2.56
N VAL A 422 -9.69 -5.44 2.17
CA VAL A 422 -8.28 -5.75 2.38
C VAL A 422 -7.96 -5.39 3.83
N ASP A 423 -7.55 -6.38 4.61
CA ASP A 423 -6.96 -6.15 5.93
C ASP A 423 -5.50 -5.71 5.75
N ALA A 424 -5.31 -4.45 5.37
CA ALA A 424 -4.01 -3.82 5.21
C ALA A 424 -4.07 -2.36 5.63
N PRO A 425 -2.97 -1.81 6.17
CA PRO A 425 -2.89 -0.39 6.48
C PRO A 425 -3.01 0.44 5.21
N LEU A 426 -3.92 1.41 5.23
CA LEU A 426 -4.15 2.38 4.17
C LEU A 426 -4.12 3.78 4.77
N THR A 427 -3.54 4.73 4.03
CA THR A 427 -3.44 6.13 4.46
C THR A 427 -4.36 7.00 3.62
N PHE A 428 -5.22 7.76 4.29
CA PHE A 428 -6.15 8.70 3.67
C PHE A 428 -5.75 10.14 4.03
N ARG A 429 -5.49 10.97 3.00
CA ARG A 429 -5.18 12.39 3.16
C ARG A 429 -6.43 13.21 2.86
N ILE A 430 -7.02 13.75 3.90
CA ILE A 430 -8.35 14.36 3.84
C ILE A 430 -8.19 15.89 3.94
N PRO A 431 -8.62 16.65 2.94
CA PRO A 431 -8.43 18.09 2.93
C PRO A 431 -9.29 18.79 4.00
N VAL A 432 -8.72 19.83 4.60
CA VAL A 432 -9.36 20.72 5.55
C VAL A 432 -9.21 22.16 5.05
N TYR A 433 -10.32 22.79 4.70
CA TYR A 433 -10.36 24.17 4.22
C TYR A 433 -10.56 25.16 5.37
N LYS A 434 -10.13 26.41 5.14
CA LYS A 434 -10.51 27.55 5.98
C LYS A 434 -11.96 27.94 5.68
N ASN A 435 -12.67 28.41 6.71
CA ASN A 435 -14.03 28.98 6.62
C ASN A 435 -15.06 28.06 5.93
N MET A 436 -14.99 26.76 6.22
CA MET A 436 -16.04 25.83 5.80
C MET A 436 -17.36 26.13 6.51
N PRO A 437 -18.51 25.81 5.89
CA PRO A 437 -19.80 25.88 6.58
C PRO A 437 -19.81 25.02 7.85
N ALA A 438 -20.56 25.45 8.88
CA ALA A 438 -20.61 24.79 10.18
C ALA A 438 -20.99 23.29 10.07
N THR A 439 -21.94 22.98 9.20
CA THR A 439 -22.33 21.61 8.84
C THR A 439 -21.87 21.26 7.43
N ALA A 440 -21.84 19.96 7.12
CA ALA A 440 -21.53 19.51 5.77
C ALA A 440 -22.53 20.09 4.75
N CYS A 441 -22.04 20.49 3.56
CA CYS A 441 -22.88 21.01 2.49
C CYS A 441 -23.92 19.94 2.08
N PRO A 442 -25.23 20.23 2.07
CA PRO A 442 -26.25 19.23 1.75
C PRO A 442 -26.26 18.90 0.25
N GLU A 443 -26.63 17.66 -0.07
CA GLU A 443 -26.82 17.25 -1.46
C GLU A 443 -28.04 17.96 -2.07
N PRO A 444 -27.95 18.52 -3.28
CA PRO A 444 -29.11 19.08 -3.97
C PRO A 444 -30.19 18.02 -4.22
N THR A 445 -31.44 18.36 -3.93
CA THR A 445 -32.62 17.51 -4.18
C THR A 445 -33.26 17.77 -5.54
N GLN A 446 -33.01 18.93 -6.14
CA GLN A 446 -33.53 19.36 -7.45
C GLN A 446 -32.52 20.25 -8.16
N ALA A 447 -32.66 20.36 -9.49
CA ALA A 447 -31.83 21.23 -10.31
C ALA A 447 -31.98 22.70 -9.88
N SER A 448 -30.91 23.50 -10.02
CA SER A 448 -31.02 24.93 -9.74
C SER A 448 -31.80 25.61 -10.87
N SER A 449 -32.85 26.35 -10.53
CA SER A 449 -33.47 27.30 -11.44
C SER A 449 -32.46 28.39 -11.82
N LYS A 450 -32.63 28.94 -13.03
CA LYS A 450 -31.77 29.95 -13.65
C LYS A 450 -31.44 31.12 -12.73
#